data_AF-A0A1Y2JXD0-F1
#
_entry.id   AF-A0A1Y2JXD0-F1
#
_cell.length_a   1.000
_cell.length_b   1.000
_cell.length_c   1.000
_cell.angle_alpha   90.00
_cell.angle_beta   90.00
_cell.angle_gamma   90.00
#
_symmetry.space_group_name_H-M   'P 1'
#
loop_
_entity.id
_entity.type
_entity.pdbx_description
1 polymer ?
#
loop_
_entity_poly.entity_id
_entity_poly.type
_entity_poly.pdbx_seq_one_letter_code
_entity_poly.pdbx_strand_id
1 'polypeptide(L)'
;MYPEAVRAGGAVKSDTAIVLVANGGSETINYLQFVHNGFPAINARGISLAPDGFVAIPVAVGTTGLELQNYTTTGRPGTYLPNGASMGFVPVHTPKIDLPAPGLYYVATVFPGQQRSFETRPTAVQLAKLRKERPELAALKPVNFTWSN
;
A
#
# COMPACT_ATOMS: atom_id res chain seq x y z
N MET A 1 -3.19 -7.62 -11.76
CA MET A 1 -3.00 -6.28 -12.35
C MET A 1 -1.65 -5.71 -11.92
N TYR A 2 -1.04 -4.82 -12.71
CA TYR A 2 0.21 -4.13 -12.36
C TYR A 2 0.00 -2.61 -12.34
N PRO A 3 -0.62 -2.06 -11.30
CA PRO A 3 -0.82 -0.61 -11.21
C PRO A 3 0.53 0.09 -11.01
N GLU A 4 0.68 1.25 -11.65
CA GLU A 4 1.76 2.18 -11.33
C GLU A 4 1.38 2.97 -10.07
N ALA A 5 2.32 3.08 -9.13
CA ALA A 5 2.13 3.92 -7.96
C ALA A 5 1.98 5.40 -8.38
N VAL A 6 1.09 6.13 -7.69
CA VAL A 6 0.93 7.56 -7.91
C VAL A 6 2.23 8.26 -7.54
N ARG A 7 2.83 8.95 -8.52
CA ARG A 7 4.04 9.76 -8.32
C ARG A 7 3.71 11.05 -7.57
N ALA A 8 4.65 11.56 -6.79
CA ALA A 8 4.49 12.85 -6.12
C ALA A 8 4.26 13.96 -7.15
N GLY A 9 3.25 14.81 -6.91
CA GLY A 9 2.82 15.85 -7.85
C GLY A 9 2.15 15.32 -9.14
N GLY A 10 1.92 14.01 -9.24
CA GLY A 10 1.22 13.39 -10.36
C GLY A 10 -0.29 13.64 -10.30
N ALA A 11 -0.95 13.54 -11.45
CA ALA A 11 -2.40 13.62 -11.51
C ALA A 11 -3.04 12.37 -10.87
N VAL A 12 -4.07 12.58 -10.05
CA VAL A 12 -4.91 11.50 -9.51
C VAL A 12 -6.29 11.63 -10.12
N LYS A 13 -6.79 10.55 -10.73
CA LYS A 13 -8.14 10.54 -11.28
C LYS A 13 -9.16 10.50 -10.13
N SER A 14 -10.13 11.40 -10.17
CA SER A 14 -11.15 11.55 -9.12
C SER A 14 -12.11 10.36 -9.01
N ASP A 15 -12.13 9.47 -9.99
CA ASP A 15 -12.98 8.29 -10.10
C ASP A 15 -12.30 7.00 -9.60
N THR A 16 -11.09 7.10 -9.04
CA THR A 16 -10.27 5.94 -8.66
C THR A 16 -10.23 5.78 -7.13
N ALA A 17 -10.20 4.53 -6.66
CA ALA A 17 -9.87 4.23 -5.27
C ALA A 17 -8.35 4.18 -5.11
N ILE A 18 -7.79 4.98 -4.21
CA ILE A 18 -6.36 5.05 -3.95
C ILE A 18 -6.07 4.34 -2.63
N VAL A 19 -5.30 3.27 -2.71
CA VAL A 19 -4.86 2.46 -1.57
C VAL A 19 -3.51 2.97 -1.07
N LEU A 20 -3.46 3.31 0.21
CA LEU A 20 -2.26 3.73 0.91
C LEU A 20 -1.65 2.59 1.70
N VAL A 21 -0.34 2.44 1.54
CA VAL A 21 0.51 1.64 2.43
C VAL A 21 1.65 2.51 2.92
N ALA A 22 1.86 2.54 4.24
CA ALA A 22 2.98 3.21 4.87
C ALA A 22 4.08 2.20 5.23
N ASN A 23 5.30 2.70 5.35
CA ASN A 23 6.43 1.94 5.88
C ASN A 23 6.88 2.56 7.20
N GLY A 24 6.71 1.84 8.30
CA GLY A 24 7.21 2.24 9.62
C GLY A 24 8.46 1.46 10.06
N GLY A 25 9.00 0.61 9.19
CA GLY A 25 10.21 -0.17 9.43
C GLY A 25 11.48 0.55 8.97
N SER A 26 12.62 -0.13 9.15
CA SER A 26 13.93 0.39 8.78
C SER A 26 14.39 0.00 7.37
N GLU A 27 13.72 -0.96 6.74
CA GLU A 27 14.06 -1.40 5.39
C GLU A 27 13.17 -0.76 4.33
N THR A 28 13.72 -0.53 3.13
CA THR A 28 12.95 -0.06 1.98
C THR A 28 12.12 -1.19 1.40
N ILE A 29 10.82 -0.96 1.22
CA ILE A 29 9.90 -1.89 0.54
C ILE A 29 9.95 -1.60 -0.96
N ASN A 30 10.14 -2.63 -1.78
CA ASN A 30 10.24 -2.50 -3.24
C ASN A 30 9.11 -3.24 -4.01
N TYR A 31 8.22 -3.89 -3.27
CA TYR A 31 7.10 -4.63 -3.83
C TYR A 31 5.96 -4.75 -2.82
N LEU A 32 4.73 -4.65 -3.31
CA LEU A 32 3.52 -5.00 -2.57
C LEU A 32 2.62 -5.88 -3.44
N GLN A 33 2.02 -6.91 -2.84
CA GLN A 33 1.02 -7.74 -3.47
C GLN A 33 -0.28 -7.72 -2.67
N PHE A 34 -1.35 -7.35 -3.35
CA PHE A 34 -2.69 -7.40 -2.83
C PHE A 34 -3.48 -8.52 -3.51
N VAL A 35 -4.20 -9.29 -2.71
CA VAL A 35 -5.22 -10.23 -3.17
C VAL A 35 -6.59 -9.63 -2.93
N HIS A 36 -7.57 -10.08 -3.70
CA HIS A 36 -8.96 -9.68 -3.59
C HIS A 36 -9.85 -10.82 -4.08
N ASN A 37 -11.17 -10.70 -3.99
CA ASN A 37 -12.10 -11.76 -4.40
C ASN A 37 -12.12 -12.01 -5.93
N GLY A 38 -11.51 -11.13 -6.71
CA GLY A 38 -11.34 -11.29 -8.15
C GLY A 38 -9.93 -11.74 -8.52
N PHE A 39 -9.73 -12.03 -9.80
CA PHE A 39 -8.42 -12.34 -10.36
C PHE A 39 -8.11 -11.41 -11.53
N PRO A 40 -6.83 -11.10 -11.80
CA PRO A 40 -5.62 -11.53 -11.08
C PRO A 40 -5.20 -10.57 -9.95
N ALA A 41 -4.42 -11.06 -8.97
CA ALA A 41 -3.84 -10.28 -7.88
C ALA A 41 -3.17 -8.96 -8.34
N ILE A 42 -3.21 -7.95 -7.50
CA ILE A 42 -2.68 -6.62 -7.76
C ILE A 42 -1.25 -6.55 -7.23
N ASN A 43 -0.28 -6.38 -8.13
CA ASN A 43 1.13 -6.35 -7.75
C ASN A 43 1.71 -4.97 -8.06
N ALA A 44 1.98 -4.19 -7.02
CA ALA A 44 2.70 -2.92 -7.14
C ALA A 44 4.20 -3.22 -7.20
N ARG A 45 4.78 -3.14 -8.39
CA ARG A 45 6.18 -3.40 -8.69
C ARG A 45 6.92 -2.10 -8.98
N GLY A 46 8.25 -2.11 -8.84
CA GLY A 46 9.08 -0.94 -9.16
C GLY A 46 8.87 0.25 -8.22
N ILE A 47 8.27 0.01 -7.06
CA ILE A 47 8.14 1.01 -6.01
C ILE A 47 9.45 1.10 -5.23
N SER A 48 9.72 2.25 -4.62
CA SER A 48 10.80 2.43 -3.65
C SER A 48 10.23 3.15 -2.44
N LEU A 49 9.59 2.38 -1.57
CA LEU A 49 8.95 2.88 -0.37
C LEU A 49 9.96 2.94 0.77
N ALA A 50 10.58 4.11 0.93
CA ALA A 50 11.55 4.39 1.97
C ALA A 50 10.95 4.26 3.38
N PRO A 51 11.79 4.07 4.42
CA PRO A 51 11.38 4.22 5.81
C PRO A 51 10.60 5.51 6.05
N ASP A 52 9.57 5.43 6.89
CA ASP A 52 8.61 6.49 7.20
C ASP A 52 7.88 7.08 5.98
N GLY A 53 7.87 6.38 4.85
CA GLY A 53 7.26 6.81 3.60
C GLY A 53 5.83 6.30 3.41
N PHE A 54 5.20 6.78 2.33
CA PHE A 54 3.93 6.27 1.82
C PHE A 54 4.02 5.91 0.35
N VAL A 55 3.30 4.86 -0.02
CA VAL A 55 2.98 4.57 -1.41
C VAL A 55 1.47 4.60 -1.59
N ALA A 56 1.05 5.15 -2.73
CA ALA A 56 -0.33 5.26 -3.14
C ALA A 56 -0.55 4.46 -4.42
N ILE A 57 -1.42 3.46 -4.35
CA ILE A 57 -1.67 2.51 -5.43
C ILE A 57 -3.11 2.70 -5.92
N PRO A 58 -3.32 3.05 -7.21
CA PRO A 58 -4.64 3.10 -7.78
C PRO A 58 -5.21 1.69 -7.93
N VAL A 59 -6.45 1.52 -7.46
CA VAL A 59 -7.21 0.28 -7.53
C VAL A 59 -8.62 0.59 -8.07
N ALA A 60 -9.18 -0.34 -8.84
CA ALA A 60 -10.52 -0.19 -9.40
C ALA A 60 -11.57 -0.10 -8.28
N VAL A 61 -12.47 0.86 -8.41
CA VAL A 61 -13.70 0.92 -7.60
C VAL A 61 -14.52 -0.35 -7.85
N GLY A 62 -15.15 -0.87 -6.79
CA GLY A 62 -15.85 -2.15 -6.79
C GLY A 62 -14.97 -3.36 -6.44
N THR A 63 -13.66 -3.17 -6.21
CA THR A 63 -12.79 -4.23 -5.70
C THR A 63 -13.24 -4.63 -4.29
N THR A 64 -13.52 -5.92 -4.08
CA THR A 64 -13.96 -6.46 -2.78
C THR A 64 -12.95 -7.43 -2.19
N GLY A 65 -12.89 -7.47 -0.86
CA GLY A 65 -12.01 -8.37 -0.12
C GLY A 65 -10.52 -8.07 -0.31
N LEU A 66 -10.14 -6.81 -0.57
CA LEU A 66 -8.75 -6.43 -0.79
C LEU A 66 -7.93 -6.62 0.48
N GLU A 67 -6.83 -7.36 0.38
CA GLU A 67 -5.88 -7.68 1.45
C GLU A 67 -4.46 -7.49 0.94
N LEU A 68 -3.61 -6.78 1.69
CA LEU A 68 -2.17 -6.82 1.46
C LEU A 68 -1.63 -8.15 1.95
N GLN A 69 -1.30 -9.03 1.00
CA GLN A 69 -0.88 -10.39 1.28
C GLN A 69 0.62 -10.45 1.57
N ASN A 70 1.43 -9.86 0.69
CA ASN A 70 2.88 -9.97 0.73
C ASN A 70 3.57 -8.65 0.40
N TYR A 71 4.79 -8.47 0.91
CA TYR A 71 5.74 -7.46 0.45
C TYR A 71 7.14 -8.05 0.25
N THR A 72 8.03 -7.31 -0.38
CA THR A 72 9.48 -7.61 -0.37
C THR A 72 10.25 -6.35 -0.01
N THR A 73 11.49 -6.52 0.46
CA THR A 73 12.40 -5.40 0.74
C THR A 73 13.57 -5.41 -0.22
N THR A 74 14.26 -4.27 -0.37
CA THR A 74 15.44 -4.17 -1.23
C THR A 74 16.56 -5.14 -0.79
N GLY A 75 16.70 -5.38 0.52
CA GLY A 75 17.65 -6.35 1.06
C GLY A 75 17.22 -7.81 0.92
N ARG A 76 15.95 -8.05 0.59
CA ARG A 76 15.37 -9.40 0.42
C ARG A 76 14.41 -9.41 -0.79
N PRO A 77 14.94 -9.31 -2.02
CA PRO A 77 14.11 -9.23 -3.21
C PRO A 77 13.31 -10.52 -3.44
N GLY A 78 12.07 -10.36 -3.91
CA GLY A 78 11.20 -11.49 -4.26
C GLY A 78 11.65 -12.20 -5.53
N THR A 79 11.72 -13.53 -5.49
CA THR A 79 11.94 -14.37 -6.67
C THR A 79 11.21 -15.70 -6.53
N TYR A 80 10.96 -16.37 -7.65
CA TYR A 80 10.47 -17.75 -7.66
C TYR A 80 11.62 -18.67 -8.05
N LEU A 81 11.86 -19.67 -7.22
CA LEU A 81 12.86 -20.69 -7.45
C LEU A 81 12.37 -21.67 -8.55
N PRO A 82 13.28 -22.41 -9.22
CA PRO A 82 12.91 -23.35 -10.28
C PRO A 82 11.94 -24.45 -9.84
N ASN A 83 11.89 -24.76 -8.55
CA ASN A 83 10.93 -25.70 -7.95
C ASN A 83 9.57 -25.07 -7.63
N GLY A 84 9.32 -23.83 -8.06
CA GLY A 84 8.08 -23.09 -7.81
C GLY A 84 8.00 -22.42 -6.43
N ALA A 85 8.98 -22.61 -5.55
CA ALA A 85 8.97 -21.99 -4.23
C ALA A 85 9.21 -20.48 -4.33
N SER A 86 8.41 -19.69 -3.62
CA SER A 86 8.60 -18.25 -3.52
C SER A 86 9.63 -17.92 -2.45
N MET A 87 10.63 -17.12 -2.79
CA MET A 87 11.65 -16.60 -1.88
C MET A 87 11.56 -15.09 -1.80
N GLY A 88 11.84 -14.54 -0.61
CA GLY A 88 11.93 -13.09 -0.37
C GLY A 88 10.60 -12.38 -0.10
N PHE A 89 9.47 -12.99 -0.46
CA PHE A 89 8.14 -12.53 -0.09
C PHE A 89 7.91 -12.72 1.41
N VAL A 90 7.55 -11.64 2.09
CA VAL A 90 7.19 -11.63 3.51
C VAL A 90 5.67 -11.52 3.62
N PRO A 91 4.98 -12.51 4.22
CA PRO A 91 3.54 -12.47 4.39
C PRO A 91 3.15 -11.44 5.46
N VAL A 92 2.03 -10.75 5.24
CA VAL A 92 1.46 -9.74 6.16
C VAL A 92 0.01 -10.06 6.50
N HIS A 93 -0.80 -10.43 5.51
CA HIS A 93 -2.21 -10.79 5.68
C HIS A 93 -3.04 -9.74 6.43
N THR A 94 -3.14 -8.53 5.86
CA THR A 94 -3.95 -7.47 6.48
C THR A 94 -5.44 -7.82 6.47
N PRO A 95 -6.26 -7.22 7.36
CA PRO A 95 -7.71 -7.31 7.25
C PRO A 95 -8.21 -6.90 5.87
N LYS A 96 -9.25 -7.58 5.41
CA LYS A 96 -9.87 -7.34 4.11
C LYS A 96 -10.67 -6.04 4.12
N ILE A 97 -10.57 -5.25 3.05
CA ILE A 97 -11.37 -4.04 2.83
C ILE A 97 -12.06 -4.06 1.47
N ASP A 98 -13.23 -3.43 1.39
CA ASP A 98 -13.95 -3.20 0.15
C ASP A 98 -13.75 -1.76 -0.32
N LEU A 99 -13.69 -1.56 -1.64
CA LEU A 99 -13.48 -0.25 -2.28
C LEU A 99 -14.74 0.18 -3.05
N PRO A 100 -15.88 0.45 -2.39
CA PRO A 100 -17.16 0.68 -3.08
C PRO A 100 -17.24 2.02 -3.83
N ALA A 101 -16.32 2.96 -3.57
CA ALA A 101 -16.36 4.30 -4.13
C ALA A 101 -14.95 4.86 -4.39
N PRO A 102 -14.81 5.92 -5.19
CA PRO A 102 -13.58 6.68 -5.26
C PRO A 102 -13.20 7.30 -3.91
N GLY A 103 -11.91 7.43 -3.65
CA GLY A 103 -11.41 8.01 -2.40
C GLY A 103 -10.07 7.42 -1.96
N LEU A 104 -9.67 7.79 -0.75
CA LEU A 104 -8.40 7.41 -0.15
C LEU A 104 -8.62 6.37 0.94
N TYR A 105 -8.02 5.20 0.76
CA TYR A 105 -8.15 4.03 1.63
C TYR A 105 -6.82 3.72 2.27
N TYR A 106 -6.79 3.55 3.58
CA TYR A 106 -5.61 3.11 4.30
C TYR A 106 -5.65 1.61 4.50
N VAL A 107 -4.64 0.89 3.98
CA VAL A 107 -4.55 -0.56 4.19
C VAL A 107 -3.72 -0.86 5.44
N ALA A 108 -2.47 -0.41 5.47
CA ALA A 108 -1.59 -0.65 6.60
C ALA A 108 -0.34 0.23 6.63
N THR A 109 0.23 0.42 7.82
CA THR A 109 1.67 0.59 8.03
C THR A 109 2.31 -0.79 8.12
N VAL A 110 3.28 -1.10 7.28
CA VAL A 110 4.10 -2.32 7.40
C VAL A 110 5.39 -1.98 8.14
N PHE A 111 5.91 -2.89 8.96
CA PHE A 111 7.13 -2.68 9.73
C PHE A 111 8.22 -3.72 9.41
N PRO A 112 8.84 -3.65 8.22
CA PRO A 112 9.96 -4.53 7.89
C PRO A 112 11.11 -4.42 8.89
N GLY A 113 11.69 -5.56 9.27
CA GLY A 113 12.84 -5.63 10.19
C GLY A 113 12.50 -5.44 11.67
N GLN A 114 11.22 -5.38 12.04
CA GLN A 114 10.77 -5.21 13.43
C GLN A 114 9.94 -6.41 13.91
N GLN A 115 9.75 -6.53 15.24
CA GLN A 115 8.89 -7.58 15.83
C GLN A 115 7.40 -7.42 15.48
N ARG A 116 6.97 -6.19 15.14
CA ARG A 116 5.60 -5.88 14.74
C ARG A 116 5.44 -6.17 13.25
N SER A 117 4.32 -6.78 12.86
CA SER A 117 4.03 -7.07 11.44
C SER A 117 3.44 -5.87 10.71
N PHE A 118 2.32 -5.31 11.21
CA PHE A 118 1.63 -4.17 10.60
C PHE A 118 0.69 -3.43 11.59
N GLU A 119 0.20 -2.25 11.18
CA GLU A 119 -0.88 -1.50 11.83
C GLU A 119 -1.89 -1.02 10.80
N THR A 120 -3.19 -1.07 11.10
CA THR A 120 -4.25 -0.67 10.14
C THR A 120 -4.77 0.74 10.35
N ARG A 121 -4.19 1.49 11.30
CA ARG A 121 -4.55 2.88 11.57
C ARG A 121 -3.34 3.77 11.35
N PRO A 122 -3.44 4.81 10.50
CA PRO A 122 -2.35 5.76 10.34
C PRO A 122 -2.23 6.63 11.60
N THR A 123 -1.01 6.97 11.98
CA THR A 123 -0.77 7.91 13.08
C THR A 123 -0.97 9.37 12.63
N ALA A 124 -1.17 10.29 13.58
CA ALA A 124 -1.32 11.70 13.26
C ALA A 124 -0.06 12.28 12.57
N VAL A 125 1.12 11.86 12.99
CA VAL A 125 2.41 12.26 12.39
C VAL A 125 2.50 11.79 10.93
N GLN A 126 2.12 10.54 10.70
CA GLN A 126 2.01 9.93 9.38
C GLN A 126 1.08 10.73 8.46
N LEU A 127 -0.12 11.08 8.93
CA LEU A 127 -1.09 11.85 8.16
C LEU A 127 -0.62 13.29 7.88
N ALA A 128 -0.01 13.95 8.87
CA ALA A 128 0.56 15.29 8.69
C ALA A 128 1.68 15.30 7.63
N LYS A 129 2.54 14.28 7.65
CA LYS A 129 3.59 14.10 6.64
C LYS A 129 3.00 13.86 5.25
N LEU A 130 2.04 12.95 5.14
CA LEU A 130 1.34 12.66 3.88
C LEU A 130 0.74 13.94 3.28
N ARG A 131 0.07 14.77 4.08
CA ARG A 131 -0.50 16.04 3.59
C ARG A 131 0.56 17.01 3.07
N LYS A 132 1.68 17.11 3.77
CA LYS A 132 2.77 18.02 3.40
C LYS A 132 3.48 17.57 2.12
N GLU A 133 3.75 16.27 2.00
CA GLU A 133 4.57 15.70 0.93
C GLU A 133 3.76 15.31 -0.31
N ARG A 134 2.47 15.01 -0.14
CA ARG A 134 1.57 14.50 -1.17
C ARG A 134 0.24 15.27 -1.20
N PRO A 135 0.25 16.58 -1.48
CA PRO A 135 -0.96 17.41 -1.48
C PRO A 135 -2.03 16.90 -2.47
N GLU A 136 -1.62 16.24 -3.56
CA GLU A 136 -2.54 15.63 -4.54
C GLU A 136 -3.37 14.49 -3.93
N LEU A 137 -2.82 13.78 -2.93
CA LEU A 137 -3.54 12.75 -2.19
C LEU A 137 -4.36 13.36 -1.06
N ALA A 138 -3.86 14.44 -0.44
CA ALA A 138 -4.53 15.15 0.64
C ALA A 138 -5.89 15.75 0.22
N ALA A 139 -6.02 16.09 -1.06
CA ALA A 139 -7.26 16.59 -1.65
C ALA A 139 -8.36 15.52 -1.77
N LEU A 140 -8.01 14.23 -1.65
CA LEU A 140 -8.96 13.13 -1.75
C LEU A 140 -9.70 12.91 -0.42
N LYS A 141 -10.95 12.46 -0.52
CA LYS A 141 -11.76 12.09 0.65
C LYS A 141 -11.21 10.81 1.29
N PRO A 142 -10.82 10.82 2.57
CA PRO A 142 -10.46 9.60 3.28
C PRO A 142 -11.72 8.78 3.56
N VAL A 143 -11.63 7.45 3.38
CA VAL A 143 -12.81 6.55 3.44
C VAL A 143 -12.86 5.75 4.74
N ASN A 144 -11.74 5.12 5.13
CA ASN A 144 -11.66 4.26 6.32
C ASN A 144 -10.74 4.82 7.42
N PHE A 145 -10.35 6.09 7.29
CA PHE A 145 -9.63 6.85 8.31
C PHE A 145 -10.11 8.29 8.27
N THR A 146 -9.70 9.09 9.25
CA THR A 146 -9.98 10.51 9.28
C THR A 146 -8.69 11.30 9.27
N TRP A 147 -8.78 12.44 8.61
CA TRP A 147 -7.81 13.50 8.67
C TRP A 147 -7.73 14.02 10.12
N SER A 148 -6.57 13.88 10.77
CA SER A 148 -6.34 14.50 12.09
C SER A 148 -6.42 16.02 11.96
N ASN A 149 -7.15 16.68 12.87
CA ASN A 149 -7.19 18.13 12.97
C ASN A 149 -5.87 18.67 13.55
#